data_AF-A0A7X7JBY7-F1
#
_entry.id   AF-A0A7X7JBY7-F1
#
_cell.length_a   1.000
_cell.length_b   1.000
_cell.length_c   1.000
_cell.angle_alpha   90.00
_cell.angle_beta   90.00
_cell.angle_gamma   90.00
#
_symmetry.space_group_name_H-M   'P 1'
#
loop_
_entity.id
_entity.type
_entity.pdbx_description
1 polymer ?
#
loop_
_entity_poly.entity_id
_entity_poly.type
_entity_poly.pdbx_seq_one_letter_code
_entity_poly.pdbx_strand_id
1 'polypeptide(L)'
;ITYAKGASVLKQLVAWVGRDAFFAGVRAYFARHAWGNTELADLLRELEATSGRDLRSWSSLWLERAGVTLLRPHVETDADGVITAFEVRQEVPAEHPVQRPHRLAVGGYDVVPGPDGAARLERVARVELDVDGAATPVPELVGRPRPALVLVNDDDLAYAKVRLDEASLATATEHLHGFADSLPRSLVWGAAWDMTRDGEWGARDFARLVLGNIAHETDSSVVQTLLRQLVSALDLYVAPEHRAETYAWAADRLWDLARAAEPGSDAQLQLTRVAAARSTSPAHLDAVAGLLDGSAPLPGLEVDTDLRWDLLVALVAGGRAGEAEIDAELARDATASGERKAAAARAAIPTPEAKAAAWRAVVDEDAVTNAIQTATIAGFGRVHDTALLAPYVEPYFAALERVWAERTNEMAQNIVVGLYPARLAGSPDVDVLARTDAWLAALGDRTPALRRLVVEERDGVRRALAAQARDRA
;
A
#
# COMPACT_ATOMS: atom_id res chain seq x y z
N ILE A 1 5.54 -6.65 12.99
CA ILE A 1 4.65 -6.97 14.14
C ILE A 1 5.08 -6.21 15.39
N THR A 2 6.30 -6.41 15.90
CA THR A 2 6.72 -5.94 17.24
C THR A 2 6.59 -4.43 17.51
N TYR A 3 6.90 -3.56 16.54
CA TYR A 3 6.85 -2.10 16.76
C TYR A 3 5.50 -1.46 16.40
N ALA A 4 5.01 -1.69 15.18
CA ALA A 4 3.77 -1.08 14.71
C ALA A 4 2.52 -1.63 15.43
N LYS A 5 2.41 -2.96 15.61
CA LYS A 5 1.26 -3.55 16.35
C LYS A 5 1.31 -3.15 17.82
N GLY A 6 2.49 -3.16 18.44
CA GLY A 6 2.66 -2.76 19.84
C GLY A 6 2.18 -1.33 20.10
N ALA A 7 2.58 -0.38 19.27
CA ALA A 7 2.14 1.02 19.38
C ALA A 7 0.62 1.18 19.18
N SER A 8 0.05 0.52 18.17
CA SER A 8 -1.41 0.61 17.91
C SER A 8 -2.24 -0.08 18.99
N VAL A 9 -1.75 -1.19 19.56
CA VAL A 9 -2.41 -1.85 20.70
C VAL A 9 -2.32 -0.98 21.96
N LEU A 10 -1.21 -0.28 22.17
CA LEU A 10 -1.09 0.68 23.28
C LEU A 10 -2.05 1.86 23.12
N LYS A 11 -2.18 2.42 21.91
CA LYS A 11 -3.18 3.46 21.60
C LYS A 11 -4.59 2.97 21.93
N GLN A 12 -4.90 1.74 21.51
CA GLN A 12 -6.18 1.14 21.82
C GLN A 12 -6.38 0.88 23.31
N LEU A 13 -5.34 0.50 24.04
CA LEU A 13 -5.40 0.34 25.50
C LEU A 13 -5.72 1.69 26.17
N VAL A 14 -5.07 2.78 25.75
CA VAL A 14 -5.33 4.14 26.26
C VAL A 14 -6.78 4.54 25.99
N ALA A 15 -7.28 4.30 24.77
CA ALA A 15 -8.68 4.56 24.43
C ALA A 15 -9.63 3.69 25.29
N TRP A 16 -9.33 2.40 25.43
CA TRP A 16 -10.12 1.43 26.18
C TRP A 16 -10.26 1.82 27.66
N VAL A 17 -9.17 2.18 28.32
CA VAL A 17 -9.19 2.51 29.76
C VAL A 17 -9.54 3.98 30.04
N GLY A 18 -9.42 4.84 29.04
CA GLY A 18 -9.52 6.29 29.17
C GLY A 18 -8.18 6.93 29.53
N ARG A 19 -7.86 8.06 28.89
CA ARG A 19 -6.56 8.74 28.98
C ARG A 19 -6.17 9.08 30.43
N ASP A 20 -7.08 9.63 31.21
CA ASP A 20 -6.77 10.06 32.58
C ASP A 20 -6.52 8.87 33.51
N ALA A 21 -7.34 7.82 33.39
CA ALA A 21 -7.15 6.57 34.11
C ALA A 21 -5.84 5.88 33.69
N PHE A 22 -5.52 5.88 32.39
CA PHE A 22 -4.24 5.35 31.90
C PHE A 22 -3.05 6.04 32.57
N PHE A 23 -3.01 7.38 32.56
CA PHE A 23 -1.91 8.11 33.20
C PHE A 23 -1.88 7.92 34.71
N ALA A 24 -3.03 7.79 35.37
CA ALA A 24 -3.09 7.46 36.79
C ALA A 24 -2.47 6.08 37.08
N GLY A 25 -2.84 5.05 36.29
CA GLY A 25 -2.32 3.71 36.46
C GLY A 25 -0.83 3.61 36.14
N VAL A 26 -0.35 4.29 35.09
CA VAL A 26 1.09 4.35 34.76
C VAL A 26 1.90 5.04 35.86
N ARG A 27 1.38 6.13 36.47
CA ARG A 27 2.04 6.75 37.62
C ARG A 27 2.15 5.80 38.82
N ALA A 28 1.06 5.09 39.14
CA ALA A 28 1.04 4.11 40.22
C ALA A 28 2.02 2.96 39.96
N TYR A 29 2.01 2.44 38.73
CA TYR A 29 2.94 1.40 38.26
C TYR A 29 4.41 1.80 38.43
N PHE A 30 4.81 2.97 37.90
CA PHE A 30 6.21 3.41 38.02
C PHE A 30 6.61 3.66 39.47
N ALA A 31 5.73 4.21 40.30
CA ALA A 31 6.01 4.42 41.72
C ALA A 31 6.21 3.09 42.46
N ARG A 32 5.36 2.09 42.18
CA ARG A 32 5.38 0.78 42.83
C ARG A 32 6.57 -0.08 42.42
N HIS A 33 6.96 -0.02 41.16
CA HIS A 33 7.98 -0.89 40.57
C HIS A 33 9.31 -0.17 40.31
N ALA A 34 9.52 1.00 40.90
CA ALA A 34 10.74 1.78 40.75
C ALA A 34 11.98 0.95 41.06
N TRP A 35 12.98 1.01 40.17
CA TRP A 35 14.28 0.33 40.29
C TRP A 35 14.21 -1.21 40.29
N GLY A 36 13.08 -1.79 39.90
CA GLY A 36 12.89 -3.24 39.74
C GLY A 36 12.65 -3.67 38.30
N ASN A 37 12.31 -4.96 38.15
CA ASN A 37 11.83 -5.54 36.90
C ASN A 37 10.33 -5.85 37.01
N THR A 38 9.65 -5.90 35.87
CA THR A 38 8.20 -6.07 35.78
C THR A 38 7.82 -6.97 34.62
N GLU A 39 6.66 -7.61 34.74
CA GLU A 39 6.01 -8.30 33.62
C GLU A 39 4.77 -7.52 33.14
N LEU A 40 4.20 -7.91 32.00
CA LEU A 40 2.99 -7.28 31.46
C LEU A 40 1.85 -7.25 32.49
N ALA A 41 1.68 -8.33 33.26
CA ALA A 41 0.64 -8.43 34.28
C ALA A 41 0.75 -7.36 35.39
N ASP A 42 1.96 -6.86 35.67
CA ASP A 42 2.17 -5.81 36.66
C ASP A 42 1.64 -4.46 36.17
N LEU A 43 1.86 -4.15 34.90
CA LEU A 43 1.29 -2.95 34.27
C LEU A 43 -0.24 -3.03 34.22
N LEU A 44 -0.78 -4.16 33.76
CA LEU A 44 -2.22 -4.33 33.61
C LEU A 44 -2.94 -4.19 34.96
N ARG A 45 -2.40 -4.75 36.05
CA ARG A 45 -3.00 -4.68 37.38
C ARG A 45 -3.21 -3.23 37.86
N GLU A 46 -2.25 -2.36 37.65
CA GLU A 46 -2.33 -0.95 38.06
C GLU A 46 -3.30 -0.17 37.16
N LEU A 47 -3.37 -0.50 35.86
CA LEU A 47 -4.35 0.08 34.93
C LEU A 47 -5.79 -0.38 35.22
N GLU A 48 -6.00 -1.66 35.57
CA GLU A 48 -7.32 -2.19 35.99
C GLU A 48 -7.80 -1.45 37.23
N ALA A 49 -6.93 -1.23 38.22
CA ALA A 49 -7.27 -0.55 39.46
C ALA A 49 -7.75 0.90 39.24
N THR A 50 -7.17 1.61 38.27
CA THR A 50 -7.55 3.00 37.99
C THR A 50 -8.70 3.15 37.00
N SER A 51 -8.92 2.18 36.13
CA SER A 51 -9.95 2.26 35.08
C SER A 51 -11.23 1.50 35.42
N GLY A 52 -11.16 0.51 36.31
CA GLY A 52 -12.28 -0.38 36.63
C GLY A 52 -12.63 -1.38 35.52
N ARG A 53 -11.84 -1.45 34.43
CA ARG A 53 -12.05 -2.40 33.33
C ARG A 53 -11.22 -3.66 33.53
N ASP A 54 -11.73 -4.82 33.09
CA ASP A 54 -10.96 -6.07 33.02
C ASP A 54 -9.96 -5.99 31.85
N LEU A 55 -8.67 -6.01 32.18
CA LEU A 55 -7.58 -5.95 31.21
C LEU A 55 -6.90 -7.29 31.00
N ARG A 56 -7.15 -8.28 31.86
CA ARG A 56 -6.62 -9.64 31.66
C ARG A 56 -7.29 -10.32 30.47
N SER A 57 -8.62 -10.26 30.40
CA SER A 57 -9.36 -10.81 29.25
C SER A 57 -9.03 -10.04 27.96
N TRP A 58 -8.95 -8.71 28.07
CA TRP A 58 -8.58 -7.83 26.96
C TRP A 58 -7.17 -8.15 26.43
N SER A 59 -6.17 -8.29 27.32
CA SER A 59 -4.79 -8.53 26.91
C SER A 59 -4.63 -9.86 26.19
N SER A 60 -5.33 -10.90 26.64
CA SER A 60 -5.29 -12.20 25.96
C SER A 60 -5.80 -12.10 24.52
N LEU A 61 -6.91 -11.40 24.29
CA LEU A 61 -7.46 -11.20 22.93
C LEU A 61 -6.55 -10.34 22.04
N TRP A 62 -5.94 -9.30 22.60
CA TRP A 62 -5.19 -8.30 21.83
C TRP A 62 -3.73 -8.67 21.58
N LEU A 63 -3.06 -9.25 22.58
CA LEU A 63 -1.61 -9.50 22.58
C LEU A 63 -1.25 -10.95 22.28
N GLU A 64 -2.08 -11.91 22.70
CA GLU A 64 -1.75 -13.34 22.61
C GLU A 64 -2.41 -14.04 21.39
N ARG A 65 -3.34 -13.37 20.69
CA ARG A 65 -4.02 -13.91 19.51
C ARG A 65 -3.61 -13.24 18.21
N ALA A 66 -3.44 -14.05 17.17
CA ALA A 66 -3.15 -13.62 15.80
C ALA A 66 -4.40 -13.01 15.12
N GLY A 67 -4.17 -12.33 14.00
CA GLY A 67 -5.22 -11.70 13.18
C GLY A 67 -5.48 -10.23 13.51
N VAL A 68 -6.30 -9.61 12.66
CA VAL A 68 -6.81 -8.25 12.77
C VAL A 68 -8.32 -8.29 12.57
N THR A 69 -9.06 -7.48 13.32
CA THR A 69 -10.51 -7.33 13.15
C THR A 69 -10.80 -6.41 11.97
N LEU A 70 -11.81 -6.75 11.17
CA LEU A 70 -12.42 -5.84 10.20
C LEU A 70 -13.72 -5.28 10.78
N LEU A 71 -13.87 -3.96 10.72
CA LEU A 71 -15.04 -3.23 11.20
C LEU A 71 -15.82 -2.65 10.01
N ARG A 72 -17.08 -3.06 9.88
CA ARG A 72 -17.96 -2.61 8.79
C ARG A 72 -19.19 -1.89 9.33
N PRO A 73 -19.53 -0.71 8.81
CA PRO A 73 -20.83 -0.10 9.07
C PRO A 73 -21.92 -0.87 8.29
N HIS A 74 -23.01 -1.21 8.96
CA HIS A 74 -24.26 -1.66 8.34
C HIS A 74 -25.32 -0.61 8.66
N VAL A 75 -25.79 0.09 7.62
CA VAL A 75 -26.69 1.24 7.74
C VAL A 75 -27.93 0.97 6.89
N GLU A 76 -29.10 1.05 7.51
CA GLU A 76 -30.39 0.97 6.84
C GLU A 76 -31.10 2.30 6.94
N THR A 77 -31.74 2.73 5.86
CA THR A 77 -32.50 3.99 5.80
C THR A 77 -33.92 3.75 5.29
N ASP A 78 -34.83 4.64 5.67
CA ASP A 78 -36.13 4.73 5.03
C ASP A 78 -36.09 5.48 3.68
N ALA A 79 -37.25 5.72 3.08
CA ALA A 79 -37.39 6.40 1.79
C ALA A 79 -36.97 7.88 1.82
N ASP A 80 -36.95 8.51 3.00
CA ASP A 80 -36.55 9.90 3.19
C ASP A 80 -35.06 10.02 3.56
N GLY A 81 -34.32 8.91 3.57
CA GLY A 81 -32.89 8.86 3.89
C GLY A 81 -32.60 8.95 5.38
N VAL A 82 -33.59 8.73 6.24
CA VAL A 82 -33.41 8.69 7.70
C VAL A 82 -32.95 7.30 8.12
N ILE A 83 -31.93 7.23 8.98
CA ILE A 83 -31.38 5.98 9.50
C ILE A 83 -32.43 5.26 10.36
N THR A 84 -32.82 4.05 9.97
CA THR A 84 -33.74 3.17 10.71
C THR A 84 -33.00 2.13 11.54
N ALA A 85 -31.81 1.72 11.10
CA ALA A 85 -30.90 0.87 11.85
C ALA A 85 -29.44 1.21 11.53
N PHE A 86 -28.58 1.17 12.55
CA PHE A 86 -27.14 1.30 12.40
C PHE A 86 -26.45 0.31 13.33
N GLU A 87 -25.54 -0.49 12.78
CA GLU A 87 -24.66 -1.35 13.58
C GLU A 87 -23.24 -1.38 13.01
N VAL A 88 -22.25 -1.59 13.88
CA VAL A 88 -20.88 -1.91 13.49
C VAL A 88 -20.69 -3.42 13.59
N ARG A 89 -20.36 -4.06 12.48
CA ARG A 89 -20.09 -5.51 12.41
C ARG A 89 -18.59 -5.78 12.53
N GLN A 90 -18.24 -6.73 13.41
CA GLN A 90 -16.90 -7.30 13.49
C GLN A 90 -16.80 -8.56 12.64
N GLU A 91 -15.99 -8.47 11.59
CA GLU A 91 -15.60 -9.60 10.75
C GLU A 91 -14.18 -10.04 11.13
N VAL A 92 -13.97 -11.36 11.19
CA VAL A 92 -12.68 -11.96 11.57
C VAL A 92 -12.31 -13.05 10.56
N PRO A 93 -11.03 -13.23 10.23
CA PRO A 93 -10.61 -14.30 9.32
C PRO A 93 -11.02 -15.68 9.87
N ALA A 94 -11.49 -16.58 9.00
CA ALA A 94 -11.90 -17.92 9.42
C ALA A 94 -10.75 -18.73 10.06
N GLU A 95 -9.50 -18.51 9.62
CA GLU A 95 -8.30 -19.13 10.19
C GLU A 95 -7.99 -18.61 11.60
N HIS A 96 -8.45 -17.40 11.93
CA HIS A 96 -8.20 -16.70 13.18
C HIS A 96 -9.50 -16.06 13.71
N PRO A 97 -10.49 -16.87 14.15
CA PRO A 97 -11.84 -16.40 14.46
C PRO A 97 -11.89 -15.74 15.85
N VAL A 98 -11.14 -14.67 16.05
CA VAL A 98 -11.00 -13.96 17.32
C VAL A 98 -11.52 -12.54 17.18
N GLN A 99 -12.71 -12.30 17.73
CA GLN A 99 -13.27 -10.95 17.91
C GLN A 99 -12.54 -10.25 19.05
N ARG A 100 -12.43 -8.92 18.95
CA ARG A 100 -11.73 -8.10 19.94
C ARG A 100 -12.66 -6.99 20.40
N PRO A 101 -12.74 -6.69 21.70
CA PRO A 101 -13.47 -5.52 22.14
C PRO A 101 -12.71 -4.26 21.71
N HIS A 102 -13.42 -3.32 21.09
CA HIS A 102 -12.87 -2.07 20.60
C HIS A 102 -13.56 -0.86 21.24
N ARG A 103 -12.84 0.06 21.88
CA ARG A 103 -13.29 1.43 22.08
C ARG A 103 -12.97 2.23 20.82
N LEU A 104 -13.95 2.85 20.18
CA LEU A 104 -13.74 3.65 18.97
C LEU A 104 -14.81 4.73 18.80
N ALA A 105 -14.64 5.61 17.81
CA ALA A 105 -15.66 6.55 17.38
C ALA A 105 -16.19 6.21 15.97
N VAL A 106 -17.47 6.49 15.75
CA VAL A 106 -18.11 6.52 14.43
C VAL A 106 -18.37 7.99 14.08
N GLY A 107 -17.75 8.45 13.00
CA GLY A 107 -17.92 9.77 12.44
C GLY A 107 -18.93 9.76 11.31
N GLY A 108 -19.79 10.78 11.26
CA GLY A 108 -20.66 11.09 10.12
C GLY A 108 -20.26 12.44 9.52
N TYR A 109 -20.10 12.50 8.21
CA TYR A 109 -19.66 13.68 7.48
C TYR A 109 -20.61 14.03 6.35
N ASP A 110 -20.96 15.31 6.25
CA ASP A 110 -21.74 15.86 5.15
C ASP A 110 -20.91 16.79 4.29
N VAL A 111 -21.27 16.82 3.00
CA VAL A 111 -20.71 17.78 2.05
C VAL A 111 -21.42 19.11 2.23
N VAL A 112 -20.67 20.13 2.65
CA VAL A 112 -21.16 21.49 2.87
C VAL A 112 -20.40 22.50 2.00
N PRO A 113 -21.01 23.63 1.60
CA PRO A 113 -20.29 24.67 0.89
C PRO A 113 -19.28 25.35 1.82
N GLY A 114 -18.03 25.42 1.37
CA GLY A 114 -16.95 26.15 2.03
C GLY A 114 -17.07 27.68 1.86
N PRO A 115 -16.32 28.47 2.65
CA PRO A 115 -16.30 29.93 2.55
C PRO A 115 -15.87 30.47 1.17
N ASP A 116 -15.11 29.67 0.43
CA ASP A 116 -14.60 29.90 -0.93
C ASP A 116 -15.50 29.31 -2.02
N GLY A 117 -16.63 28.69 -1.64
CA GLY A 117 -17.54 27.99 -2.54
C GLY A 117 -17.08 26.56 -2.90
N ALA A 118 -15.92 26.12 -2.43
CA ALA A 118 -15.47 24.73 -2.61
C ALA A 118 -16.19 23.79 -1.63
N ALA A 119 -16.44 22.55 -2.05
CA ALA A 119 -17.05 21.55 -1.18
C ALA A 119 -16.14 21.20 0.01
N ARG A 120 -16.70 21.11 1.22
CA ARG A 120 -16.02 20.65 2.44
C ARG A 120 -16.75 19.46 3.05
N LEU A 121 -16.01 18.59 3.72
CA LEU A 121 -16.56 17.52 4.54
C LEU A 121 -16.53 17.96 6.00
N GLU A 122 -17.71 18.26 6.53
CA GLU A 122 -17.89 18.68 7.93
C GLU A 122 -18.44 17.53 8.76
N ARG A 123 -17.90 17.33 9.97
CA ARG A 123 -18.35 16.27 10.88
C ARG A 123 -19.70 16.68 11.51
N VAL A 124 -20.78 16.03 11.09
CA VAL A 124 -22.15 16.26 11.59
C VAL A 124 -22.57 15.31 12.71
N ALA A 125 -21.82 14.22 12.90
CA ALA A 125 -22.03 13.26 13.96
C ALA A 125 -20.71 12.67 14.44
N ARG A 126 -20.61 12.45 15.76
CA ARG A 126 -19.56 11.65 16.38
C ARG A 126 -20.18 10.84 17.51
N VAL A 127 -20.10 9.51 17.42
CA VAL A 127 -20.56 8.60 18.47
C VAL A 127 -19.38 7.76 18.92
N GLU A 128 -18.96 7.89 20.17
CA GLU A 128 -17.91 7.07 20.75
C GLU A 128 -18.52 5.95 21.59
N LEU A 129 -18.13 4.71 21.30
CA LEU A 129 -18.74 3.52 21.87
C LEU A 129 -17.73 2.37 22.02
N ASP A 130 -18.13 1.37 22.80
CA ASP A 130 -17.46 0.08 22.83
C ASP A 130 -18.15 -0.86 21.81
N VAL A 131 -17.40 -1.35 20.84
CA VAL A 131 -17.79 -2.40 19.89
C VAL A 131 -17.31 -3.74 20.42
N ASP A 132 -18.24 -4.59 20.82
CA ASP A 132 -17.98 -5.92 21.37
C ASP A 132 -18.97 -6.94 20.80
N GLY A 133 -18.46 -8.13 20.48
CA GLY A 133 -19.20 -9.16 19.75
C GLY A 133 -19.27 -8.93 18.23
N ALA A 134 -20.06 -9.76 17.56
CA ALA A 134 -20.16 -9.81 16.10
C ALA A 134 -20.85 -8.60 15.48
N ALA A 135 -21.81 -8.00 16.18
CA ALA A 135 -22.53 -6.82 15.76
C ALA A 135 -22.85 -5.97 16.99
N THR A 136 -22.58 -4.67 16.90
CA THR A 136 -22.86 -3.70 17.96
C THR A 136 -23.77 -2.60 17.42
N PRO A 137 -25.01 -2.47 17.92
CA PRO A 137 -25.92 -1.39 17.54
C PRO A 137 -25.38 -0.01 17.93
N VAL A 138 -25.69 1.01 17.12
CA VAL A 138 -25.36 2.43 17.37
C VAL A 138 -26.67 3.25 17.40
N PRO A 139 -27.47 3.10 18.47
CA PRO A 139 -28.82 3.70 18.54
C PRO A 139 -28.81 5.24 18.46
N GLU A 140 -27.70 5.90 18.82
CA GLU A 140 -27.54 7.36 18.77
C GLU A 140 -27.60 7.95 17.35
N LEU A 141 -27.43 7.11 16.32
CA LEU A 141 -27.55 7.51 14.91
C LEU A 141 -28.95 7.25 14.34
N VAL A 142 -29.78 6.44 15.01
CA VAL A 142 -31.13 6.10 14.53
C VAL A 142 -32.05 7.31 14.65
N GLY A 143 -32.89 7.52 13.62
CA GLY A 143 -33.79 8.68 13.52
C GLY A 143 -33.12 9.95 13.00
N ARG A 144 -31.85 9.90 12.60
CA ARG A 144 -31.12 11.02 11.98
C ARG A 144 -31.01 10.82 10.46
N PRO A 145 -30.92 11.89 9.65
CA PRO A 145 -30.54 11.77 8.25
C PRO A 145 -29.20 11.03 8.12
N ARG A 146 -29.07 10.15 7.13
CA ARG A 146 -27.80 9.46 6.83
C ARG A 146 -26.76 10.48 6.37
N PRO A 147 -25.59 10.60 7.04
CA PRO A 147 -24.50 11.43 6.55
C PRO A 147 -24.00 10.98 5.19
N ALA A 148 -23.47 11.89 4.37
CA ALA A 148 -22.91 11.54 3.05
C ALA A 148 -21.81 10.45 3.17
N LEU A 149 -20.92 10.59 4.16
CA LEU A 149 -19.86 9.64 4.47
C LEU A 149 -19.91 9.19 5.94
N VAL A 150 -19.84 7.87 6.15
CA VAL A 150 -19.74 7.23 7.46
C VAL A 150 -18.33 6.66 7.63
N LEU A 151 -17.62 7.09 8.68
CA LEU A 151 -16.28 6.65 9.02
C LEU A 151 -16.28 5.91 10.36
N VAL A 152 -16.19 4.58 10.31
CA VAL A 152 -15.98 3.78 11.52
C VAL A 152 -14.52 3.90 11.96
N ASN A 153 -14.27 3.90 13.27
CA ASN A 153 -12.96 4.16 13.85
C ASN A 153 -12.41 5.54 13.49
N ASP A 154 -13.30 6.51 13.43
CA ASP A 154 -12.95 7.92 13.41
C ASP A 154 -12.10 8.29 14.65
N ASP A 155 -11.27 9.32 14.50
CA ASP A 155 -10.18 9.69 15.41
C ASP A 155 -9.09 8.60 15.60
N ASP A 156 -9.13 7.51 14.80
CA ASP A 156 -8.14 6.44 14.76
C ASP A 156 -7.86 5.86 16.17
N LEU A 157 -8.89 5.45 16.90
CA LEU A 157 -8.73 4.97 18.27
C LEU A 157 -8.32 3.50 18.33
N ALA A 158 -8.88 2.67 17.45
CA ALA A 158 -8.69 1.23 17.38
C ALA A 158 -7.66 0.78 16.35
N TYR A 159 -7.07 -0.40 16.61
CA TYR A 159 -6.29 -1.16 15.63
C TYR A 159 -7.19 -2.20 14.96
N ALA A 160 -7.78 -1.80 13.83
CA ALA A 160 -8.65 -2.63 13.02
C ALA A 160 -8.56 -2.21 11.55
N LYS A 161 -8.93 -3.10 10.63
CA LYS A 161 -9.24 -2.70 9.26
C LYS A 161 -10.64 -2.09 9.26
N VAL A 162 -10.81 -0.98 8.56
CA VAL A 162 -12.10 -0.30 8.45
C VAL A 162 -12.66 -0.52 7.04
N ARG A 163 -13.99 -0.55 6.92
CA ARG A 163 -14.69 -0.53 5.65
C ARG A 163 -15.56 0.70 5.53
N LEU A 164 -15.58 1.24 4.33
CA LEU A 164 -16.52 2.25 3.90
C LEU A 164 -17.67 1.55 3.17
N ASP A 165 -18.89 2.03 3.36
CA ASP A 165 -20.02 1.60 2.53
C ASP A 165 -19.96 2.27 1.15
N GLU A 166 -20.81 1.82 0.23
CA GLU A 166 -20.80 2.29 -1.16
C GLU A 166 -21.01 3.80 -1.29
N ALA A 167 -21.97 4.36 -0.54
CA ALA A 167 -22.24 5.80 -0.58
C ALA A 167 -21.11 6.63 0.05
N SER A 168 -20.43 6.11 1.07
CA SER A 168 -19.24 6.73 1.65
C SER A 168 -18.06 6.71 0.68
N LEU A 169 -17.86 5.61 -0.07
CA LEU A 169 -16.83 5.52 -1.11
C LEU A 169 -17.11 6.47 -2.27
N ALA A 170 -18.37 6.60 -2.69
CA ALA A 170 -18.76 7.57 -3.72
C ALA A 170 -18.46 9.01 -3.26
N THR A 171 -18.88 9.36 -2.05
CA THR A 171 -18.60 10.67 -1.44
C THR A 171 -17.10 10.93 -1.32
N ALA A 172 -16.32 9.95 -0.86
CA ALA A 172 -14.86 10.08 -0.78
C ALA A 172 -14.23 10.28 -2.16
N THR A 173 -14.67 9.53 -3.17
CA THR A 173 -14.12 9.64 -4.54
C THR A 173 -14.21 11.07 -5.07
N GLU A 174 -15.32 11.75 -4.80
CA GLU A 174 -15.56 13.11 -5.28
C GLU A 174 -15.01 14.20 -4.34
N HIS A 175 -15.06 13.99 -3.02
CA HIS A 175 -14.90 15.07 -2.04
C HIS A 175 -13.86 14.81 -0.96
N LEU A 176 -12.99 13.80 -1.08
CA LEU A 176 -11.99 13.47 -0.05
C LEU A 176 -11.05 14.65 0.28
N HIS A 177 -10.74 15.50 -0.70
CA HIS A 177 -9.99 16.74 -0.47
C HIS A 177 -10.72 17.76 0.43
N GLY A 178 -12.03 17.63 0.62
CA GLY A 178 -12.86 18.55 1.40
C GLY A 178 -12.72 18.41 2.92
N PHE A 179 -12.05 17.37 3.43
CA PHE A 179 -11.78 17.27 4.87
C PHE A 179 -10.83 18.38 5.33
N ALA A 180 -11.23 19.11 6.38
CA ALA A 180 -10.34 20.08 7.02
C ALA A 180 -9.17 19.38 7.75
N ASP A 181 -9.47 18.32 8.49
CA ASP A 181 -8.47 17.56 9.26
C ASP A 181 -7.83 16.46 8.42
N SER A 182 -6.51 16.28 8.55
CA SER A 182 -5.76 15.25 7.81
C SER A 182 -6.02 13.82 8.29
N LEU A 183 -6.38 13.63 9.57
CA LEU A 183 -6.58 12.31 10.16
C LEU A 183 -7.75 11.52 9.55
N PRO A 184 -9.00 12.04 9.52
CA PRO A 184 -10.11 11.29 8.90
C PRO A 184 -9.87 11.05 7.41
N ARG A 185 -9.23 12.00 6.72
CA ARG A 185 -8.80 11.81 5.33
C ARG A 185 -7.81 10.64 5.18
N SER A 186 -6.81 10.56 6.06
CA SER A 186 -5.84 9.46 6.10
C SER A 186 -6.48 8.11 6.40
N LEU A 187 -7.51 8.07 7.26
CA LEU A 187 -8.28 6.86 7.55
C LEU A 187 -9.07 6.39 6.33
N VAL A 188 -9.68 7.31 5.58
CA VAL A 188 -10.37 6.99 4.32
C VAL A 188 -9.38 6.44 3.28
N TRP A 189 -8.19 7.05 3.14
CA TRP A 189 -7.13 6.51 2.29
C TRP A 189 -6.73 5.08 2.67
N GLY A 190 -6.51 4.84 3.96
CA GLY A 190 -6.17 3.52 4.49
C GLY A 190 -7.26 2.48 4.24
N ALA A 191 -8.52 2.83 4.51
CA ALA A 191 -9.67 1.97 4.29
C ALA A 191 -9.84 1.62 2.80
N ALA A 192 -9.78 2.61 1.91
CA ALA A 192 -9.86 2.43 0.47
C ALA A 192 -8.78 1.48 -0.05
N TRP A 193 -7.51 1.71 0.35
CA TRP A 193 -6.40 0.84 -0.04
C TRP A 193 -6.56 -0.59 0.48
N ASP A 194 -6.96 -0.74 1.74
CA ASP A 194 -7.19 -2.05 2.35
C ASP A 194 -8.34 -2.81 1.68
N MET A 195 -9.41 -2.11 1.29
CA MET A 195 -10.54 -2.68 0.55
C MET A 195 -10.11 -3.14 -0.85
N THR A 196 -9.33 -2.34 -1.56
CA THR A 196 -8.80 -2.73 -2.88
C THR A 196 -7.88 -3.94 -2.78
N ARG A 197 -6.99 -3.95 -1.79
CA ARG A 197 -6.10 -5.10 -1.53
C ARG A 197 -6.86 -6.35 -1.17
N ASP A 198 -7.94 -6.26 -0.41
CA ASP A 198 -8.73 -7.43 -0.03
C ASP A 198 -9.71 -7.90 -1.12
N GLY A 199 -9.77 -7.20 -2.26
CA GLY A 199 -10.69 -7.54 -3.35
C GLY A 199 -12.15 -7.15 -3.05
N GLU A 200 -12.37 -6.14 -2.22
CA GLU A 200 -13.70 -5.60 -1.91
C GLU A 200 -14.05 -4.34 -2.72
N TRP A 201 -13.05 -3.63 -3.24
CA TRP A 201 -13.24 -2.45 -4.08
C TRP A 201 -12.34 -2.47 -5.33
N GLY A 202 -12.82 -1.87 -6.42
CA GLY A 202 -12.15 -1.90 -7.72
C GLY A 202 -10.81 -1.17 -7.70
N ALA A 203 -9.81 -1.73 -8.39
CA ALA A 203 -8.49 -1.10 -8.51
C ALA A 203 -8.55 0.18 -9.35
N ARG A 204 -9.41 0.21 -10.38
CA ARG A 204 -9.70 1.42 -11.17
C ARG A 204 -10.39 2.50 -10.35
N ASP A 205 -11.27 2.12 -9.43
CA ASP A 205 -11.93 3.09 -8.54
C ASP A 205 -10.95 3.67 -7.54
N PHE A 206 -10.07 2.85 -6.96
CA PHE A 206 -8.97 3.35 -6.14
C PHE A 206 -8.04 4.29 -6.91
N ALA A 207 -7.71 3.97 -8.17
CA ALA A 207 -6.90 4.86 -9.00
C ALA A 207 -7.60 6.21 -9.25
N ARG A 208 -8.93 6.22 -9.48
CA ARG A 208 -9.74 7.46 -9.58
C ARG A 208 -9.73 8.25 -8.29
N LEU A 209 -9.92 7.61 -7.14
CA LEU A 209 -9.87 8.25 -5.82
C LEU A 209 -8.53 8.97 -5.64
N VAL A 210 -7.41 8.27 -5.85
CA VAL A 210 -6.07 8.85 -5.69
C VAL A 210 -5.84 9.99 -6.67
N LEU A 211 -6.02 9.77 -7.97
CA LEU A 211 -5.71 10.76 -9.01
C LEU A 211 -6.69 11.96 -9.03
N GLY A 212 -7.85 11.81 -8.42
CA GLY A 212 -8.82 12.89 -8.21
C GLY A 212 -8.45 13.81 -7.04
N ASN A 213 -7.78 13.28 -6.00
CA ASN A 213 -7.63 14.00 -4.73
C ASN A 213 -6.17 14.27 -4.32
N ILE A 214 -5.17 13.56 -4.86
CA ILE A 214 -3.77 13.63 -4.41
C ILE A 214 -3.14 15.03 -4.50
N ALA A 215 -3.61 15.88 -5.42
CA ALA A 215 -3.15 17.26 -5.55
C ALA A 215 -3.39 18.13 -4.30
N HIS A 216 -4.33 17.71 -3.45
CA HIS A 216 -4.70 18.44 -2.24
C HIS A 216 -3.97 17.92 -0.99
N GLU A 217 -3.14 16.87 -1.13
CA GLU A 217 -2.32 16.40 -0.03
C GLU A 217 -1.06 17.24 0.11
N THR A 218 -0.84 17.73 1.32
CA THR A 218 0.30 18.60 1.65
C THR A 218 1.44 17.86 2.32
N ASP A 219 1.19 16.67 2.87
CA ASP A 219 2.22 15.83 3.48
C ASP A 219 2.94 14.98 2.43
N SER A 220 4.22 15.27 2.24
CA SER A 220 5.10 14.62 1.26
C SER A 220 5.18 13.09 1.45
N SER A 221 5.12 12.59 2.69
CA SER A 221 5.16 11.15 2.98
C SER A 221 3.85 10.44 2.65
N VAL A 222 2.71 11.14 2.81
CA VAL A 222 1.39 10.66 2.40
C VAL A 222 1.32 10.57 0.88
N VAL A 223 1.73 11.63 0.16
CA VAL A 223 1.77 11.64 -1.32
C VAL A 223 2.64 10.50 -1.83
N GLN A 224 3.85 10.35 -1.30
CA GLN A 224 4.75 9.27 -1.69
C GLN A 224 4.13 7.88 -1.46
N THR A 225 3.40 7.70 -0.36
CA THR A 225 2.71 6.44 -0.05
C THR A 225 1.56 6.17 -1.01
N LEU A 226 0.70 7.16 -1.26
CA LEU A 226 -0.43 7.06 -2.19
C LEU A 226 0.04 6.75 -3.61
N LEU A 227 1.12 7.39 -4.07
CA LEU A 227 1.71 7.10 -5.38
C LEU A 227 2.25 5.66 -5.48
N ARG A 228 2.90 5.14 -4.44
CA ARG A 228 3.34 3.73 -4.42
C ARG A 228 2.15 2.77 -4.45
N GLN A 229 1.09 3.08 -3.72
CA GLN A 229 -0.15 2.29 -3.71
C GLN A 229 -0.86 2.33 -5.07
N LEU A 230 -0.95 3.51 -5.70
CA LEU A 230 -1.46 3.67 -7.06
C LEU A 230 -0.67 2.80 -8.04
N VAL A 231 0.67 2.85 -8.00
CA VAL A 231 1.51 2.02 -8.86
C VAL A 231 1.24 0.53 -8.63
N SER A 232 1.10 0.10 -7.38
CA SER A 232 0.77 -1.30 -7.05
C SER A 232 -0.62 -1.70 -7.56
N ALA A 233 -1.61 -0.80 -7.45
CA ALA A 233 -2.96 -1.03 -7.99
C ALA A 233 -2.92 -1.21 -9.51
N LEU A 234 -2.25 -0.30 -10.23
CA LEU A 234 -2.10 -0.36 -11.69
C LEU A 234 -1.34 -1.64 -12.12
N ASP A 235 -0.22 -1.93 -11.46
CA ASP A 235 0.70 -3.00 -11.86
C ASP A 235 0.20 -4.40 -11.51
N LEU A 236 -0.61 -4.56 -10.45
CA LEU A 236 -0.99 -5.87 -9.93
C LEU A 236 -2.50 -6.10 -9.84
N TYR A 237 -3.31 -5.06 -9.60
CA TYR A 237 -4.72 -5.24 -9.19
C TYR A 237 -5.73 -4.87 -10.28
N VAL A 238 -5.36 -4.01 -11.23
CA VAL A 238 -6.19 -3.75 -12.42
C VAL A 238 -6.32 -5.04 -13.23
N ALA A 239 -7.57 -5.38 -13.57
CA ALA A 239 -7.89 -6.55 -14.37
C ALA A 239 -7.14 -6.51 -15.72
N PRO A 240 -6.52 -7.62 -16.18
CA PRO A 240 -5.69 -7.64 -17.37
C PRO A 240 -6.33 -6.99 -18.61
N GLU A 241 -7.63 -7.21 -18.83
CA GLU A 241 -8.41 -6.67 -19.95
C GLU A 241 -8.57 -5.14 -19.93
N HIS A 242 -8.43 -4.50 -18.77
CA HIS A 242 -8.57 -3.05 -18.60
C HIS A 242 -7.23 -2.34 -18.41
N ARG A 243 -6.14 -3.09 -18.33
CA ARG A 243 -4.83 -2.59 -17.92
C ARG A 243 -4.30 -1.52 -18.88
N ALA A 244 -4.26 -1.80 -20.17
CA ALA A 244 -3.70 -0.88 -21.16
C ALA A 244 -4.41 0.50 -21.15
N GLU A 245 -5.74 0.49 -21.17
CA GLU A 245 -6.56 1.71 -21.10
C GLU A 245 -6.34 2.46 -19.79
N THR A 246 -6.38 1.76 -18.65
CA THR A 246 -6.22 2.37 -17.33
C THR A 246 -4.83 2.98 -17.15
N TYR A 247 -3.78 2.33 -17.67
CA TYR A 247 -2.42 2.85 -17.64
C TYR A 247 -2.28 4.14 -18.46
N ALA A 248 -2.83 4.16 -19.67
CA ALA A 248 -2.78 5.36 -20.52
C ALA A 248 -3.46 6.55 -19.83
N TRP A 249 -4.69 6.33 -19.35
CA TRP A 249 -5.43 7.34 -18.59
C TRP A 249 -4.68 7.82 -17.33
N ALA A 250 -4.12 6.89 -16.54
CA ALA A 250 -3.38 7.24 -15.33
C ALA A 250 -2.09 8.02 -15.65
N ALA A 251 -1.38 7.66 -16.72
CA ALA A 251 -0.20 8.38 -17.17
C ALA A 251 -0.53 9.81 -17.62
N ASP A 252 -1.59 9.98 -18.42
CA ASP A 252 -2.08 11.31 -18.85
C ASP A 252 -2.38 12.17 -17.60
N ARG A 253 -3.12 11.60 -16.65
CA ARG A 253 -3.53 12.30 -15.44
C ARG A 253 -2.36 12.64 -14.51
N LEU A 254 -1.37 11.76 -14.39
CA LEU A 254 -0.14 12.04 -13.64
C LEU A 254 0.66 13.19 -14.26
N TRP A 255 0.72 13.28 -15.59
CA TRP A 255 1.36 14.40 -16.28
C TRP A 255 0.60 15.72 -16.12
N ASP A 256 -0.72 15.69 -16.13
CA ASP A 256 -1.54 16.87 -15.81
C ASP A 256 -1.28 17.33 -14.37
N LEU A 257 -1.26 16.40 -13.42
CA LEU A 257 -0.99 16.68 -12.01
C LEU A 257 0.42 17.24 -11.79
N ALA A 258 1.44 16.65 -12.41
CA ALA A 258 2.82 17.13 -12.33
C ALA A 258 2.97 18.55 -12.88
N ARG A 259 2.26 18.88 -13.98
CA ARG A 259 2.25 20.23 -14.56
C ARG A 259 1.49 21.26 -13.72
N ALA A 260 0.43 20.82 -13.04
CA ALA A 260 -0.41 21.68 -12.22
C ALA A 260 0.10 21.86 -10.77
N ALA A 261 1.01 20.98 -10.31
CA ALA A 261 1.61 21.07 -9.00
C ALA A 261 2.37 22.38 -8.79
N GLU A 262 2.47 22.83 -7.54
CA GLU A 262 3.22 24.03 -7.18
C GLU A 262 4.69 23.91 -7.65
N PRO A 263 5.21 24.87 -8.44
CA PRO A 263 6.58 24.86 -8.93
C PRO A 263 7.62 24.69 -7.82
N GLY A 264 8.50 23.69 -7.97
CA GLY A 264 9.55 23.40 -7.00
C GLY A 264 9.10 22.65 -5.74
N SER A 265 7.83 22.23 -5.67
CA SER A 265 7.33 21.42 -4.55
C SER A 265 7.78 19.96 -4.62
N ASP A 266 7.85 19.32 -3.46
CA ASP A 266 8.03 17.87 -3.35
C ASP A 266 6.99 17.09 -4.17
N ALA A 267 5.73 17.56 -4.17
CA ALA A 267 4.66 16.93 -4.92
C ALA A 267 4.94 16.98 -6.43
N GLN A 268 5.43 18.10 -6.96
CA GLN A 268 5.83 18.22 -8.37
C GLN A 268 6.91 17.19 -8.73
N LEU A 269 7.94 17.05 -7.89
CA LEU A 269 9.01 16.07 -8.10
C LEU A 269 8.48 14.63 -8.06
N GLN A 270 7.70 14.28 -7.04
CA GLN A 270 7.16 12.93 -6.85
C GLN A 270 6.20 12.54 -7.98
N LEU A 271 5.29 13.44 -8.38
CA LEU A 271 4.37 13.22 -9.49
C LEU A 271 5.13 13.07 -10.81
N THR A 272 6.15 13.90 -11.06
CA THR A 272 6.96 13.81 -12.29
C THR A 272 7.72 12.48 -12.38
N ARG A 273 8.33 12.02 -11.28
CA ARG A 273 9.02 10.71 -11.25
C ARG A 273 8.07 9.56 -11.59
N VAL A 274 6.86 9.58 -11.04
CA VAL A 274 5.86 8.53 -11.31
C VAL A 274 5.27 8.66 -12.73
N ALA A 275 5.00 9.88 -13.21
CA ALA A 275 4.52 10.13 -14.56
C ALA A 275 5.53 9.64 -15.61
N ALA A 276 6.80 10.02 -15.48
CA ALA A 276 7.89 9.52 -16.32
C ALA A 276 7.96 8.00 -16.28
N ALA A 277 7.92 7.42 -15.08
CA ALA A 277 7.96 5.98 -14.88
C ALA A 277 6.82 5.18 -15.53
N ARG A 278 5.69 5.83 -15.83
CA ARG A 278 4.49 5.22 -16.46
C ARG A 278 4.30 5.65 -17.91
N SER A 279 5.25 6.39 -18.48
CA SER A 279 5.17 6.90 -19.85
C SER A 279 5.39 5.78 -20.87
N THR A 280 4.33 5.42 -21.60
CA THR A 280 4.37 4.39 -22.66
C THR A 280 4.08 4.96 -24.06
N SER A 281 3.39 6.09 -24.15
CA SER A 281 3.05 6.72 -25.42
C SER A 281 4.24 7.53 -25.97
N PRO A 282 4.35 7.69 -27.30
CA PRO A 282 5.38 8.54 -27.89
C PRO A 282 5.38 9.95 -27.32
N ALA A 283 4.21 10.57 -27.15
CA ALA A 283 4.08 11.92 -26.61
C ALA A 283 4.60 12.05 -25.17
N HIS A 284 4.33 11.07 -24.31
CA HIS A 284 4.87 11.06 -22.95
C HIS A 284 6.38 10.85 -22.93
N LEU A 285 6.89 9.94 -23.77
CA LEU A 285 8.33 9.72 -23.88
C LEU A 285 9.06 10.94 -24.44
N ASP A 286 8.44 11.70 -25.34
CA ASP A 286 8.97 12.99 -25.81
C ASP A 286 9.00 14.02 -24.67
N ALA A 287 7.99 14.05 -23.79
CA ALA A 287 8.00 14.90 -22.59
C ALA A 287 9.12 14.50 -21.61
N VAL A 288 9.34 13.20 -21.37
CA VAL A 288 10.48 12.71 -20.55
C VAL A 288 11.82 13.10 -21.17
N ALA A 289 11.97 12.97 -22.49
CA ALA A 289 13.19 13.36 -23.18
C ALA A 289 13.45 14.87 -23.06
N GLY A 290 12.40 15.69 -23.26
CA GLY A 290 12.49 17.15 -23.14
C GLY A 290 12.82 17.64 -21.73
N LEU A 291 12.41 16.91 -20.69
CA LEU A 291 12.85 17.15 -19.32
C LEU A 291 14.33 16.81 -19.12
N LEU A 292 14.79 15.67 -19.65
CA LEU A 292 16.16 15.18 -19.46
C LEU A 292 17.21 16.04 -20.19
N ASP A 293 16.88 16.49 -21.41
CA ASP A 293 17.76 17.33 -22.23
C ASP A 293 17.59 18.84 -21.99
N GLY A 294 16.55 19.23 -21.26
CA GLY A 294 16.24 20.61 -20.90
C GLY A 294 15.54 21.42 -21.99
N SER A 295 15.08 20.80 -23.08
CA SER A 295 14.34 21.46 -24.16
C SER A 295 12.89 21.79 -23.79
N ALA A 296 12.31 21.07 -22.82
CA ALA A 296 10.95 21.30 -22.31
C ALA A 296 10.90 21.19 -20.77
N PRO A 297 11.53 22.12 -20.03
CA PRO A 297 11.58 22.07 -18.57
C PRO A 297 10.21 22.35 -17.95
N LEU A 298 9.94 21.73 -16.79
CA LEU A 298 8.83 22.15 -15.92
C LEU A 298 9.29 23.30 -15.00
N PRO A 299 8.53 24.41 -14.92
CA PRO A 299 8.89 25.52 -14.04
C PRO A 299 9.10 25.06 -12.59
N GLY A 300 10.22 25.45 -11.99
CA GLY A 300 10.59 25.15 -10.61
C GLY A 300 11.19 23.76 -10.38
N LEU A 301 11.09 22.84 -11.34
CA LEU A 301 11.63 21.49 -11.20
C LEU A 301 13.12 21.46 -11.56
N GLU A 302 13.97 21.24 -10.56
CA GLU A 302 15.39 20.97 -10.78
C GLU A 302 15.61 19.51 -11.22
N VAL A 303 16.29 19.33 -12.35
CA VAL A 303 16.66 18.01 -12.88
C VAL A 303 18.04 17.63 -12.36
N ASP A 304 18.06 17.21 -11.09
CA ASP A 304 19.26 16.73 -10.39
C ASP A 304 19.71 15.35 -10.90
N THR A 305 20.87 14.87 -10.42
CA THR A 305 21.43 13.57 -10.81
C THR A 305 20.47 12.41 -10.57
N ASP A 306 19.65 12.45 -9.50
CA ASP A 306 18.70 11.39 -9.20
C ASP A 306 17.54 11.38 -10.20
N LEU A 307 16.97 12.54 -10.50
CA LEU A 307 15.89 12.68 -11.49
C LEU A 307 16.40 12.37 -12.91
N ARG A 308 17.62 12.75 -13.27
CA ARG A 308 18.22 12.40 -14.57
C ARG A 308 18.21 10.90 -14.81
N TRP A 309 18.62 10.11 -13.82
CA TRP A 309 18.56 8.66 -13.91
C TRP A 309 17.13 8.13 -13.98
N ASP A 310 16.19 8.67 -13.21
CA ASP A 310 14.78 8.25 -13.28
C ASP A 310 14.19 8.48 -14.68
N LEU A 311 14.46 9.64 -15.28
CA LEU A 311 14.04 9.99 -16.63
C LEU A 311 14.72 9.10 -17.67
N LEU A 312 16.03 8.85 -17.55
CA LEU A 312 16.76 7.96 -18.44
C LEU A 312 16.23 6.52 -18.35
N VAL A 313 16.00 5.99 -17.15
CA VAL A 313 15.43 4.64 -16.96
C VAL A 313 14.03 4.55 -17.57
N ALA A 314 13.22 5.61 -17.48
CA ALA A 314 11.92 5.67 -18.16
C ALA A 314 12.07 5.61 -19.69
N LEU A 315 13.00 6.37 -20.27
CA LEU A 315 13.28 6.31 -21.72
C LEU A 315 13.83 4.95 -22.15
N VAL A 316 14.71 4.34 -21.35
CA VAL A 316 15.24 3.00 -21.61
C VAL A 316 14.12 1.98 -21.60
N ALA A 317 13.29 1.96 -20.56
CA ALA A 317 12.14 1.04 -20.47
C ALA A 317 11.13 1.25 -21.61
N GLY A 318 10.98 2.48 -22.09
CA GLY A 318 10.18 2.84 -23.26
C GLY A 318 10.85 2.60 -24.61
N GLY A 319 12.09 2.08 -24.65
CA GLY A 319 12.82 1.78 -25.88
C GLY A 319 13.35 3.00 -26.64
N ARG A 320 13.46 4.16 -25.97
CA ARG A 320 13.93 5.44 -26.54
C ARG A 320 15.39 5.77 -26.22
N ALA A 321 16.00 5.02 -25.32
CA ALA A 321 17.41 5.09 -24.95
C ALA A 321 17.97 3.68 -24.73
N GLY A 322 19.28 3.51 -24.80
CA GLY A 322 19.96 2.23 -24.62
C GLY A 322 21.36 2.39 -24.02
N GLU A 323 22.25 1.46 -24.36
CA GLU A 323 23.58 1.34 -23.76
C GLU A 323 24.39 2.64 -23.86
N ALA A 324 24.34 3.33 -25.00
CA ALA A 324 25.11 4.55 -25.23
C ALA A 324 24.70 5.70 -24.29
N GLU A 325 23.39 5.90 -24.08
CA GLU A 325 22.89 6.92 -23.15
C GLU A 325 23.18 6.53 -21.69
N ILE A 326 23.08 5.25 -21.35
CA ILE A 326 23.41 4.72 -20.03
C ILE A 326 24.90 4.95 -19.70
N ASP A 327 25.79 4.63 -20.62
CA ASP A 327 27.23 4.84 -20.45
C ASP A 327 27.58 6.32 -20.34
N ALA A 328 26.92 7.16 -21.14
CA ALA A 328 27.12 8.61 -21.09
C ALA A 328 26.64 9.22 -19.76
N GLU A 329 25.55 8.72 -19.17
CA GLU A 329 25.08 9.19 -17.86
C GLU A 329 25.93 8.60 -16.73
N LEU A 330 26.37 7.34 -16.82
CA LEU A 330 27.31 6.74 -15.86
C LEU A 330 28.66 7.47 -15.84
N ALA A 331 29.14 7.95 -16.99
CA ALA A 331 30.34 8.78 -17.05
C ALA A 331 30.15 10.14 -16.35
N ARG A 332 28.91 10.67 -16.30
CA ARG A 332 28.57 11.90 -15.56
C ARG A 332 28.43 11.63 -14.06
N ASP A 333 27.85 10.50 -13.68
CA ASP A 333 27.66 10.04 -12.30
C ASP A 333 28.54 8.80 -12.02
N ALA A 334 29.86 9.00 -11.98
CA ALA A 334 30.84 7.96 -11.70
C ALA A 334 30.91 7.60 -10.20
N THR A 335 29.74 7.35 -9.59
CA THR A 335 29.59 6.97 -8.19
C THR A 335 29.01 5.55 -8.08
N ALA A 336 29.14 4.94 -6.90
CA ALA A 336 28.45 3.67 -6.62
C ALA A 336 26.93 3.78 -6.73
N SER A 337 26.33 4.98 -6.60
CA SER A 337 24.91 5.21 -6.89
C SER A 337 24.64 5.11 -8.39
N GLY A 338 25.45 5.80 -9.20
CA GLY A 338 25.38 5.75 -10.65
C GLY A 338 25.57 4.34 -11.20
N GLU A 339 26.53 3.56 -10.69
CA GLU A 339 26.73 2.16 -11.11
C GLU A 339 25.49 1.29 -10.88
N ARG A 340 24.82 1.46 -9.73
CA ARG A 340 23.56 0.75 -9.42
C ARG A 340 22.45 1.14 -10.38
N LYS A 341 22.29 2.43 -10.65
CA LYS A 341 21.24 2.93 -11.56
C LYS A 341 21.51 2.52 -13.00
N ALA A 342 22.77 2.51 -13.44
CA ALA A 342 23.17 1.98 -14.73
C ALA A 342 22.84 0.48 -14.85
N ALA A 343 23.12 -0.32 -13.81
CA ALA A 343 22.77 -1.74 -13.79
C ALA A 343 21.25 -1.97 -13.87
N ALA A 344 20.45 -1.16 -13.17
CA ALA A 344 18.99 -1.18 -13.27
C ALA A 344 18.50 -0.76 -14.67
N ALA A 345 19.08 0.30 -15.24
CA ALA A 345 18.74 0.78 -16.58
C ALA A 345 19.02 -0.29 -17.65
N ARG A 346 20.21 -0.91 -17.64
CA ARG A 346 20.57 -1.99 -18.58
C ARG A 346 19.60 -3.17 -18.49
N ALA A 347 19.22 -3.56 -17.28
CA ALA A 347 18.24 -4.62 -17.06
C ALA A 347 16.80 -4.23 -17.47
N ALA A 348 16.51 -2.93 -17.54
CA ALA A 348 15.21 -2.39 -17.97
C ALA A 348 15.08 -2.23 -19.49
N ILE A 349 16.15 -2.39 -20.27
CA ILE A 349 16.09 -2.40 -21.74
C ILE A 349 15.01 -3.42 -22.17
N PRO A 350 14.01 -3.03 -22.99
CA PRO A 350 12.82 -3.83 -23.25
C PRO A 350 13.06 -4.86 -24.37
N THR A 351 14.14 -5.64 -24.26
CA THR A 351 14.49 -6.69 -25.22
C THR A 351 14.73 -8.03 -24.54
N PRO A 352 14.44 -9.17 -25.22
CA PRO A 352 14.74 -10.49 -24.68
C PRO A 352 16.22 -10.68 -24.32
N GLU A 353 17.13 -10.09 -25.10
CA GLU A 353 18.59 -10.18 -24.90
C GLU A 353 19.01 -9.51 -23.59
N ALA A 354 18.44 -8.33 -23.28
CA ALA A 354 18.73 -7.62 -22.04
C ALA A 354 18.20 -8.38 -20.82
N LYS A 355 17.00 -8.97 -20.92
CA LYS A 355 16.46 -9.83 -19.85
C LYS A 355 17.32 -11.07 -19.64
N ALA A 356 17.84 -11.68 -20.71
CA ALA A 356 18.69 -12.86 -20.63
C ALA A 356 20.06 -12.52 -20.01
N ALA A 357 20.62 -11.36 -20.36
CA ALA A 357 21.85 -10.86 -19.76
C ALA A 357 21.68 -10.56 -18.27
N ALA A 358 20.59 -9.87 -17.89
CA ALA A 358 20.28 -9.59 -16.49
C ALA A 358 20.07 -10.89 -15.68
N TRP A 359 19.29 -11.83 -16.22
CA TRP A 359 19.08 -13.14 -15.60
C TRP A 359 20.39 -13.87 -15.33
N ARG A 360 21.24 -13.98 -16.36
CA ARG A 360 22.54 -14.65 -16.24
C ARG A 360 23.40 -14.01 -15.15
N ALA A 361 23.48 -12.68 -15.13
CA ALA A 361 24.28 -11.94 -14.17
C ALA A 361 23.83 -12.15 -12.71
N VAL A 362 22.52 -12.31 -12.47
CA VAL A 362 21.97 -12.39 -11.09
C VAL A 362 21.66 -13.80 -10.60
N VAL A 363 21.38 -14.76 -11.49
CA VAL A 363 20.94 -16.12 -11.15
C VAL A 363 21.98 -17.18 -11.52
N ASP A 364 22.60 -17.07 -12.68
CA ASP A 364 23.51 -18.11 -13.19
C ASP A 364 24.95 -17.86 -12.72
N GLU A 365 25.38 -16.61 -12.75
CA GLU A 365 26.71 -16.15 -12.34
C GLU A 365 26.73 -15.69 -10.87
N ASP A 366 27.93 -15.62 -10.30
CA ASP A 366 28.20 -15.11 -8.95
C ASP A 366 29.20 -13.95 -9.04
N ALA A 367 28.94 -13.01 -9.94
CA ALA A 367 29.90 -11.99 -10.37
C ALA A 367 29.55 -10.57 -9.91
N VAL A 368 28.37 -10.36 -9.33
CA VAL A 368 27.87 -9.03 -8.94
C VAL A 368 27.80 -8.87 -7.43
N THR A 369 28.02 -7.65 -6.94
CA THR A 369 27.82 -7.32 -5.53
C THR A 369 26.32 -7.30 -5.19
N ASN A 370 25.97 -7.47 -3.90
CA ASN A 370 24.56 -7.45 -3.46
C ASN A 370 23.80 -6.20 -3.94
N ALA A 371 24.44 -5.03 -3.86
CA ALA A 371 23.80 -3.78 -4.23
C ALA A 371 23.54 -3.66 -5.75
N ILE A 372 24.45 -4.21 -6.59
CA ILE A 372 24.25 -4.30 -8.03
C ILE A 372 23.18 -5.36 -8.35
N GLN A 373 23.20 -6.51 -7.68
CA GLN A 373 22.20 -7.56 -7.82
C GLN A 373 20.78 -7.03 -7.58
N THR A 374 20.56 -6.33 -6.46
CA THR A 374 19.26 -5.71 -6.15
C THR A 374 18.82 -4.73 -7.23
N ALA A 375 19.74 -3.90 -7.74
CA ALA A 375 19.42 -2.94 -8.78
C ALA A 375 19.09 -3.60 -10.12
N THR A 376 19.86 -4.62 -10.53
CA THR A 376 19.60 -5.43 -11.73
C THR A 376 18.27 -6.16 -11.63
N ILE A 377 17.92 -6.74 -10.48
CA ILE A 377 16.62 -7.38 -10.23
C ILE A 377 15.47 -6.37 -10.36
N ALA A 378 15.62 -5.17 -9.78
CA ALA A 378 14.61 -4.12 -9.90
C ALA A 378 14.42 -3.67 -11.37
N GLY A 379 15.50 -3.53 -12.12
CA GLY A 379 15.47 -3.24 -13.55
C GLY A 379 14.89 -4.38 -14.41
N PHE A 380 15.15 -5.63 -14.05
CA PHE A 380 14.61 -6.80 -14.74
C PHE A 380 13.07 -6.79 -14.74
N GLY A 381 12.46 -6.53 -13.58
CA GLY A 381 11.00 -6.41 -13.45
C GLY A 381 10.40 -5.12 -14.04
N ARG A 382 11.24 -4.16 -14.45
CA ARG A 382 10.81 -2.91 -15.07
C ARG A 382 10.52 -3.14 -16.56
N VAL A 383 9.25 -3.39 -16.88
CA VAL A 383 8.76 -3.57 -18.25
C VAL A 383 7.40 -2.92 -18.45
N HIS A 384 7.13 -2.45 -19.66
CA HIS A 384 5.79 -2.09 -20.10
C HIS A 384 5.05 -3.28 -20.70
N ASP A 385 5.76 -4.16 -21.42
CA ASP A 385 5.26 -5.44 -21.90
C ASP A 385 5.71 -6.59 -20.98
N THR A 386 4.76 -7.16 -20.26
CA THR A 386 5.02 -8.29 -19.35
C THR A 386 5.35 -9.58 -20.09
N ALA A 387 5.11 -9.70 -21.39
CA ALA A 387 5.48 -10.89 -22.17
C ALA A 387 7.00 -11.15 -22.12
N LEU A 388 7.82 -10.13 -21.90
CA LEU A 388 9.27 -10.27 -21.68
C LEU A 388 9.63 -11.04 -20.41
N LEU A 389 8.72 -11.13 -19.44
CA LEU A 389 8.95 -11.82 -18.16
C LEU A 389 8.46 -13.27 -18.19
N ALA A 390 7.46 -13.60 -19.02
CA ALA A 390 6.85 -14.93 -19.08
C ALA A 390 7.85 -16.08 -19.32
N PRO A 391 8.88 -15.94 -20.19
CA PRO A 391 9.89 -16.98 -20.40
C PRO A 391 10.71 -17.35 -19.16
N TYR A 392 10.71 -16.52 -18.12
CA TYR A 392 11.53 -16.69 -16.92
C TYR A 392 10.81 -17.38 -15.76
N VAL A 393 9.52 -17.70 -15.91
CA VAL A 393 8.76 -18.37 -14.84
C VAL A 393 9.31 -19.76 -14.54
N GLU A 394 9.50 -20.60 -15.57
CA GLU A 394 10.08 -21.93 -15.37
C GLU A 394 11.55 -21.89 -14.92
N PRO A 395 12.44 -21.07 -15.55
CA PRO A 395 13.80 -20.85 -15.04
C PRO A 395 13.85 -20.43 -13.58
N TYR A 396 12.94 -19.55 -13.13
CA TYR A 396 12.84 -19.12 -11.74
C TYR A 396 12.63 -20.29 -10.80
N PHE A 397 11.57 -21.07 -10.99
CA PHE A 397 11.28 -22.20 -10.10
C PHE A 397 12.34 -23.31 -10.16
N ALA A 398 12.97 -23.52 -11.32
CA ALA A 398 14.06 -24.48 -11.48
C ALA A 398 15.33 -24.04 -10.73
N ALA A 399 15.56 -22.73 -10.58
CA ALA A 399 16.76 -22.21 -9.93
C ALA A 399 16.68 -22.17 -8.40
N LEU A 400 15.48 -22.12 -7.80
CA LEU A 400 15.29 -21.80 -6.37
C LEU A 400 16.09 -22.68 -5.39
N GLU A 401 16.05 -24.00 -5.53
CA GLU A 401 16.80 -24.90 -4.62
C GLU A 401 18.31 -24.72 -4.79
N ARG A 402 18.79 -24.50 -6.03
CA ARG A 402 20.20 -24.28 -6.33
C ARG A 402 20.70 -22.96 -5.74
N VAL A 403 20.02 -21.84 -6.04
CA VAL A 403 20.44 -20.52 -5.53
C VAL A 403 20.39 -20.48 -4.01
N TRP A 404 19.44 -21.17 -3.38
CA TRP A 404 19.35 -21.25 -1.93
C TRP A 404 20.50 -22.03 -1.29
N ALA A 405 20.99 -23.07 -1.97
CA ALA A 405 22.11 -23.88 -1.48
C ALA A 405 23.48 -23.24 -1.72
N GLU A 406 23.64 -22.51 -2.84
CA GLU A 406 24.95 -22.04 -3.31
C GLU A 406 25.25 -20.57 -2.99
N ARG A 407 24.24 -19.71 -2.84
CA ARG A 407 24.43 -18.27 -2.65
C ARG A 407 24.42 -17.88 -1.17
N THR A 408 24.94 -16.69 -0.88
CA THR A 408 24.78 -16.08 0.44
C THR A 408 23.29 -15.89 0.75
N ASN A 409 22.93 -15.88 2.04
CA ASN A 409 21.53 -15.77 2.47
C ASN A 409 20.85 -14.50 1.91
N GLU A 410 21.54 -13.37 1.90
CA GLU A 410 21.03 -12.11 1.34
C GLU A 410 20.78 -12.21 -0.17
N MET A 411 21.75 -12.74 -0.93
CA MET A 411 21.62 -12.89 -2.38
C MET A 411 20.51 -13.88 -2.76
N ALA A 412 20.41 -14.99 -2.04
CA ALA A 412 19.34 -15.96 -2.26
C ALA A 412 17.97 -15.34 -1.99
N GLN A 413 17.81 -14.60 -0.89
CA GLN A 413 16.56 -13.89 -0.58
C GLN A 413 16.20 -12.85 -1.64
N ASN A 414 17.17 -12.07 -2.10
CA ASN A 414 16.96 -11.08 -3.16
C ASN A 414 16.46 -11.73 -4.46
N ILE A 415 17.02 -12.88 -4.85
CA ILE A 415 16.58 -13.64 -6.02
C ILE A 415 15.17 -14.19 -5.81
N VAL A 416 14.91 -14.87 -4.69
CA VAL A 416 13.61 -15.52 -4.40
C VAL A 416 12.49 -14.48 -4.39
N VAL A 417 12.66 -13.37 -3.67
CA VAL A 417 11.61 -12.35 -3.54
C VAL A 417 11.56 -11.46 -4.78
N GLY A 418 12.72 -10.96 -5.23
CA GLY A 418 12.76 -9.92 -6.25
C GLY A 418 12.52 -10.40 -7.69
N LEU A 419 12.76 -11.68 -7.99
CA LEU A 419 12.45 -12.27 -9.31
C LEU A 419 11.15 -13.09 -9.31
N TYR A 420 10.40 -13.12 -8.20
CA TYR A 420 9.12 -13.80 -8.18
C TYR A 420 8.17 -13.16 -9.23
N PRO A 421 7.52 -13.95 -10.10
CA PRO A 421 6.79 -13.44 -11.27
C PRO A 421 5.40 -12.85 -10.92
N ALA A 422 5.27 -12.08 -9.83
CA ALA A 422 4.02 -11.49 -9.38
C ALA A 422 3.35 -10.58 -10.44
N ARG A 423 4.15 -9.93 -11.29
CA ARG A 423 3.67 -9.07 -12.41
C ARG A 423 2.87 -9.84 -13.47
N LEU A 424 2.98 -11.17 -13.48
CA LEU A 424 2.22 -12.05 -14.37
C LEU A 424 0.94 -12.59 -13.70
N ALA A 425 0.56 -12.10 -12.52
CA ALA A 425 -0.73 -12.44 -11.92
C ALA A 425 -1.88 -12.09 -12.89
N GLY A 426 -2.72 -13.09 -13.18
CA GLY A 426 -3.83 -12.97 -14.12
C GLY A 426 -3.41 -12.96 -15.60
N SER A 427 -2.14 -13.24 -15.92
CA SER A 427 -1.69 -13.40 -17.30
C SER A 427 -2.44 -14.57 -17.96
N PRO A 428 -2.85 -14.44 -19.24
CA PRO A 428 -3.41 -15.56 -20.00
C PRO A 428 -2.35 -16.60 -20.38
N ASP A 429 -1.07 -16.24 -20.38
CA ASP A 429 0.02 -17.09 -20.87
C ASP A 429 0.57 -18.02 -19.78
N VAL A 430 0.48 -17.62 -18.51
CA VAL A 430 1.07 -18.34 -17.38
C VAL A 430 0.18 -18.26 -16.14
N ASP A 431 -0.13 -19.42 -15.55
CA ASP A 431 -0.73 -19.51 -14.22
C ASP A 431 0.34 -19.55 -13.12
N VAL A 432 0.73 -18.37 -12.65
CA VAL A 432 1.75 -18.21 -11.59
C VAL A 432 1.33 -18.88 -10.29
N LEU A 433 0.04 -18.83 -9.92
CA LEU A 433 -0.44 -19.37 -8.65
C LEU A 433 -0.36 -20.89 -8.65
N ALA A 434 -0.92 -21.53 -9.69
CA ALA A 434 -0.86 -22.98 -9.84
C ALA A 434 0.59 -23.48 -9.92
N ARG A 435 1.46 -22.75 -10.65
CA ARG A 435 2.87 -23.12 -10.74
C ARG A 435 3.61 -23.00 -9.40
N THR A 436 3.28 -21.98 -8.61
CA THR A 436 3.81 -21.80 -7.25
C THR A 436 3.34 -22.93 -6.33
N ASP A 437 2.06 -23.30 -6.40
CA ASP A 437 1.47 -24.40 -5.61
C ASP A 437 2.12 -25.75 -5.94
N ALA A 438 2.31 -26.05 -7.22
CA ALA A 438 2.98 -27.26 -7.66
C ALA A 438 4.43 -27.33 -7.14
N TRP A 439 5.16 -26.22 -7.19
CA TRP A 439 6.52 -26.15 -6.67
C TRP A 439 6.58 -26.35 -5.16
N LEU A 440 5.69 -25.69 -4.40
CA LEU A 440 5.62 -25.83 -2.94
C LEU A 440 5.25 -27.26 -2.53
N ALA A 441 4.37 -27.93 -3.26
CA ALA A 441 4.05 -29.34 -3.02
C ALA A 441 5.27 -30.24 -3.25
N ALA A 442 6.02 -30.02 -4.34
CA ALA A 442 7.24 -30.77 -4.64
C ALA A 442 8.40 -30.45 -3.66
N LEU A 443 8.48 -29.23 -3.13
CA LEU A 443 9.46 -28.88 -2.11
C LEU A 443 9.20 -29.64 -0.81
N GLY A 444 7.93 -29.74 -0.38
CA GLY A 444 7.56 -30.23 0.94
C GLY A 444 8.20 -29.37 2.05
N ASP A 445 8.70 -30.02 3.10
CA ASP A 445 9.32 -29.36 4.27
C ASP A 445 10.86 -29.38 4.23
N ARG A 446 11.46 -29.73 3.09
CA ARG A 446 12.92 -29.88 2.93
C ARG A 446 13.69 -28.60 3.29
N THR A 447 13.14 -27.44 2.94
CA THR A 447 13.80 -26.14 3.14
C THR A 447 12.82 -25.10 3.71
N PRO A 448 12.56 -25.11 5.03
CA PRO A 448 11.48 -24.30 5.64
C PRO A 448 11.61 -22.79 5.42
N ALA A 449 12.84 -22.26 5.46
CA ALA A 449 13.08 -20.83 5.27
C ALA A 449 12.79 -20.37 3.84
N LEU A 450 13.22 -21.13 2.83
CA LEU A 450 12.88 -20.90 1.43
C LEU A 450 11.37 -21.05 1.19
N ARG A 451 10.78 -22.12 1.73
CA ARG A 451 9.33 -22.37 1.65
C ARG A 451 8.55 -21.16 2.16
N ARG A 452 8.94 -20.59 3.30
CA ARG A 452 8.29 -19.42 3.89
C ARG A 452 8.27 -18.24 2.91
N LEU A 453 9.39 -17.89 2.29
CA LEU A 453 9.48 -16.79 1.34
C LEU A 453 8.53 -17.01 0.14
N VAL A 454 8.53 -18.22 -0.43
CA VAL A 454 7.66 -18.53 -1.57
C VAL A 454 6.17 -18.57 -1.17
N VAL A 455 5.84 -19.00 0.05
CA VAL A 455 4.47 -18.93 0.59
C VAL A 455 4.01 -17.48 0.78
N GLU A 456 4.89 -16.59 1.23
CA GLU A 456 4.60 -15.15 1.37
C GLU A 456 4.34 -14.50 0.01
N GLU A 457 5.17 -14.81 -0.99
CA GLU A 457 4.98 -14.32 -2.38
C GLU A 457 3.71 -14.87 -3.04
N ARG A 458 3.40 -16.16 -2.81
CA ARG A 458 2.16 -16.80 -3.24
C ARG A 458 0.92 -16.05 -2.74
N ASP A 459 0.94 -15.60 -1.48
CA ASP A 459 -0.17 -14.82 -0.92
C ASP A 459 -0.36 -13.48 -1.67
N GLY A 460 0.74 -12.87 -2.10
CA GLY A 460 0.73 -11.69 -2.99
C GLY A 460 -0.04 -11.93 -4.28
N VAL A 461 0.23 -13.04 -4.99
CA VAL A 461 -0.47 -13.39 -6.24
C VAL A 461 -1.93 -13.75 -5.99
N ARG A 462 -2.23 -14.53 -4.95
CA ARG A 462 -3.61 -14.85 -4.56
C ARG A 462 -4.43 -13.57 -4.34
N ARG A 463 -3.85 -12.60 -3.63
CA ARG A 463 -4.44 -11.29 -3.40
C ARG A 463 -4.66 -10.52 -4.71
N ALA A 464 -3.64 -10.48 -5.58
CA ALA A 464 -3.75 -9.81 -6.86
C ALA A 464 -4.88 -10.39 -7.71
N LEU A 465 -5.03 -11.71 -7.79
CA LEU A 465 -6.12 -12.37 -8.52
C LEU A 465 -7.51 -12.02 -7.96
N ALA A 466 -7.66 -11.98 -6.62
CA ALA A 466 -8.92 -11.56 -5.99
C ALA A 466 -9.26 -10.09 -6.31
N ALA A 467 -8.27 -9.19 -6.23
CA ALA A 467 -8.46 -7.79 -6.58
C ALA A 467 -8.79 -7.58 -8.07
N GLN A 468 -8.14 -8.32 -8.97
CA GLN A 468 -8.44 -8.31 -10.41
C GLN A 468 -9.85 -8.82 -10.70
N ALA A 469 -10.30 -9.87 -10.00
CA ALA A 469 -11.66 -10.37 -10.14
C ALA A 469 -12.69 -9.33 -9.68
N ARG A 470 -12.39 -8.58 -8.61
CA ARG A 470 -13.24 -7.48 -8.15
C ARG A 470 -13.25 -6.29 -9.10
N ASP A 471 -12.10 -5.92 -9.66
CA ASP A 471 -11.98 -4.81 -10.61
C ASP A 471 -12.70 -5.07 -11.95
N ARG A 472 -12.84 -6.35 -12.33
CA ARG A 472 -13.60 -6.79 -13.50
C ARG A 472 -15.12 -6.68 -13.30
N ALA A 473 -15.59 -6.98 -12.09
CA ALA A 473 -17.01 -7.02 -11.73
C ALA A 473 -17.57 -5.61 -11.55
#